data_AF-D8TZN8-F1
#
_entry.id   AF-D8TZN8-F1
#
_cell.length_a   1.000
_cell.length_b   1.000
_cell.length_c   1.000
_cell.angle_alpha   90.00
_cell.angle_beta   90.00
_cell.angle_gamma   90.00
#
_symmetry.space_group_name_H-M   'P 1'
#
loop_
_entity.id
_entity.type
_entity.pdbx_description
1 polymer ?
#
loop_
_entity_poly.entity_id
_entity_poly.type
_entity_poly.pdbx_seq_one_letter_code
_entity_poly.pdbx_strand_id
1 'polypeptide(L)'
;MPTVREAIAAVDGETEASISPILEVLEREGYDVSAEAGGAFRRLDVNDLRAQLNLRQRNALKEAIVAAAIAAPPPGPSSGVVEVGASAKYETDTSSRYIREMLPSLTSRLSLGSFPAVTDLRSFLEGPLARKLPVHKRLGIIQQDVDIADYITLDEDDVKTAHALSTVVELALIGGSAGGTSEYKTAFKVALVVDMPLELAARALNLNVSQDRNVKDTSGATVQRKRPDYVCWINNALLFKGEDKASASGMQVAIKELSDKMARTWVPELLPGVSMPCMIAYAAAGTMLQFFSIRNSGKVEVRPISSLYDLSTPLGRIRALHCTFNIVRLLASYAPHAPKIPVALGSEIQSKGPRGELLRTIRFFEDFVQKRVYNFEEQHSGVNDYSLLKELYTNAALAQCPNLVRLHSSNDMDAIHLDGKTLVLHLVPQGLPQYGPPGDEASLKQAIRDVLTGIESLHAAGFVHRDIRWANVIMVPGSAPNVADKFILIDLEHAGRAESSQDCRQSPFPLATW
;
A
#
# COMPACT_ATOMS: atom_id res chain seq x y z
N MET A 1 18.45 28.43 -16.30
CA MET A 1 17.63 27.50 -15.47
C MET A 1 17.71 27.95 -14.02
N PRO A 2 16.78 27.57 -13.12
CA PRO A 2 16.98 27.89 -11.70
C PRO A 2 18.30 27.27 -11.21
N THR A 3 19.00 27.99 -10.34
CA THR A 3 20.13 27.45 -9.58
C THR A 3 19.65 26.34 -8.65
N VAL A 4 20.56 25.50 -8.17
CA VAL A 4 20.23 24.47 -7.17
C VAL A 4 19.57 25.09 -5.93
N ARG A 5 20.05 26.26 -5.47
CA ARG A 5 19.44 27.02 -4.38
C ARG A 5 18.01 27.46 -4.71
N GLU A 6 17.80 28.08 -5.87
CA GLU A 6 16.47 28.55 -6.29
C GLU A 6 15.48 27.40 -6.48
N ALA A 7 15.94 26.25 -6.97
CA ALA A 7 15.11 25.06 -7.15
C ALA A 7 14.62 24.50 -5.80
N ILE A 8 15.45 24.54 -4.76
CA ILE A 8 15.08 24.08 -3.41
C ILE A 8 14.22 25.14 -2.71
N ALA A 9 14.49 26.43 -2.89
CA ALA A 9 13.69 27.52 -2.35
C ALA A 9 12.28 27.62 -2.97
N ALA A 10 12.09 27.09 -4.18
CA ALA A 10 10.80 27.06 -4.87
C ALA A 10 9.85 25.93 -4.39
N VAL A 11 10.30 25.06 -3.48
CA VAL A 11 9.46 24.02 -2.88
C VAL A 11 8.47 24.64 -1.90
N ASP A 12 7.20 24.32 -2.06
CA ASP A 12 6.12 24.94 -1.28
C ASP A 12 6.28 24.66 0.22
N GLY A 13 6.17 25.71 1.05
CA GLY A 13 6.37 25.61 2.49
C GLY A 13 7.83 25.65 2.98
N GLU A 14 8.81 25.83 2.09
CA GLU A 14 10.21 26.02 2.45
C GLU A 14 10.60 27.51 2.56
N THR A 15 11.58 27.81 3.43
CA THR A 15 12.10 29.14 3.75
C THR A 15 13.63 29.11 3.74
N GLU A 16 14.31 30.25 3.66
CA GLU A 16 15.78 30.28 3.66
C GLU A 16 16.39 29.55 4.88
N ALA A 17 15.74 29.67 6.05
CA ALA A 17 16.15 29.01 7.27
C ALA A 17 15.96 27.47 7.23
N SER A 18 14.94 26.98 6.52
CA SER A 18 14.66 25.54 6.43
C SER A 18 15.47 24.84 5.33
N ILE A 19 15.90 25.57 4.29
CA ILE A 19 16.73 25.03 3.21
C ILE A 19 18.23 25.13 3.49
N SER A 20 18.70 26.03 4.36
CA SER A 20 20.14 26.19 4.68
C SER A 20 20.85 24.87 5.02
N PRO A 21 20.29 23.97 5.85
CA PRO A 21 20.93 22.69 6.15
C PRO A 21 21.01 21.75 4.93
N ILE A 22 20.08 21.88 3.97
CA ILE A 22 20.10 21.12 2.71
C ILE A 22 21.25 21.61 1.83
N LEU A 23 21.40 22.93 1.72
CA LEU A 23 22.45 23.56 0.92
C LEU A 23 23.84 23.24 1.47
N GLU A 24 24.03 23.31 2.79
CA GLU A 24 25.29 22.93 3.44
C GLU A 24 25.68 21.47 3.20
N VAL A 25 24.70 20.56 3.16
CA VAL A 25 24.93 19.14 2.85
C VAL A 25 25.34 18.98 1.38
N LEU A 26 24.66 19.66 0.46
CA LEU A 26 24.98 19.60 -0.97
C LEU A 26 26.39 20.16 -1.24
N GLU A 27 26.75 21.29 -0.65
CA GLU A 27 28.10 21.89 -0.77
C GLU A 27 29.17 20.93 -0.24
N ARG A 28 28.91 20.26 0.90
CA ARG A 28 29.84 19.29 1.50
C ARG A 28 30.02 18.03 0.65
N GLU A 29 28.98 17.64 -0.09
CA GLU A 29 29.02 16.53 -1.05
C GLU A 29 29.53 16.97 -2.44
N GLY A 30 30.01 18.21 -2.56
CA GLY A 30 30.68 18.73 -3.76
C GLY A 30 29.75 19.32 -4.82
N TYR A 31 28.49 19.60 -4.49
CA TYR A 31 27.57 20.31 -5.38
C TYR A 31 27.72 21.82 -5.22
N ASP A 32 27.87 22.54 -6.34
CA ASP A 32 27.79 23.99 -6.36
C ASP A 32 26.32 24.43 -6.32
N VAL A 33 25.86 24.93 -5.16
CA VAL A 33 24.47 25.32 -4.96
C VAL A 33 24.09 26.61 -5.70
N SER A 34 25.08 27.38 -6.15
CA SER A 34 24.91 28.58 -6.97
C SER A 34 24.97 28.27 -8.47
N ALA A 35 25.36 27.06 -8.87
CA ALA A 35 25.30 26.61 -10.25
C ALA A 35 23.86 26.24 -10.67
N GLU A 36 23.63 26.22 -11.99
CA GLU A 36 22.36 25.75 -12.55
C GLU A 36 22.05 24.32 -12.08
N ALA A 37 20.77 24.05 -11.78
CA ALA A 37 20.28 22.73 -11.42
C ALA A 37 20.32 21.75 -12.63
N GLY A 38 21.54 21.41 -13.04
CA GLY A 38 21.87 20.62 -14.22
C GLY A 38 21.83 19.11 -14.01
N GLY A 39 22.36 18.36 -14.97
CA GLY A 39 22.25 16.90 -14.99
C GLY A 39 22.86 16.15 -13.80
N ALA A 40 23.83 16.75 -13.09
CA ALA A 40 24.40 16.17 -11.87
C ALA A 40 23.43 16.27 -10.69
N PHE A 41 22.77 17.42 -10.52
CA PHE A 41 21.75 17.63 -9.48
C PHE A 41 20.50 16.77 -9.74
N ARG A 42 20.07 16.65 -11.01
CA ARG A 42 18.87 15.86 -11.36
C ARG A 42 19.01 14.35 -11.18
N ARG A 43 20.24 13.85 -11.21
CA ARG A 43 20.57 12.43 -11.01
C ARG A 43 21.02 12.15 -9.58
N LEU A 44 20.98 13.15 -8.71
CA LEU A 44 21.27 12.95 -7.30
C LEU A 44 20.20 12.02 -6.71
N ASP A 45 20.60 10.84 -6.26
CA ASP A 45 19.80 10.07 -5.34
C ASP A 45 20.01 10.66 -3.95
N VAL A 46 18.94 11.19 -3.35
CA VAL A 46 18.96 11.77 -2.01
C VAL A 46 19.38 10.75 -0.94
N ASN A 47 19.28 9.45 -1.23
CA ASN A 47 19.74 8.39 -0.33
C ASN A 47 21.26 8.15 -0.39
N ASP A 48 21.96 8.66 -1.41
CA ASP A 48 23.42 8.51 -1.58
C ASP A 48 24.22 9.61 -0.84
N LEU A 49 23.54 10.64 -0.32
CA LEU A 49 24.16 11.69 0.49
C LEU A 49 24.69 11.11 1.80
N ARG A 50 25.98 11.32 2.11
CA ARG A 50 26.61 10.74 3.31
C ARG A 50 26.19 11.48 4.59
N ALA A 51 25.81 12.75 4.46
CA ALA A 51 25.31 13.55 5.58
C ALA A 51 23.81 13.33 5.83
N GLN A 52 23.42 13.28 7.11
CA GLN A 52 22.04 13.01 7.51
C GLN A 52 21.14 14.24 7.34
N LEU A 53 20.35 14.26 6.26
CA LEU A 53 19.15 15.10 6.16
C LEU A 53 17.96 14.42 6.87
N ASN A 54 17.12 15.21 7.55
CA ASN A 54 15.87 14.71 8.13
C ASN A 54 14.83 14.44 7.02
N LEU A 55 13.73 13.75 7.35
CA LEU A 55 12.75 13.32 6.34
C LEU A 55 12.14 14.50 5.56
N ARG A 56 11.85 15.61 6.23
CA ARG A 56 11.31 16.83 5.58
C ARG A 56 12.31 17.38 4.57
N GLN A 57 13.56 17.53 4.97
CA GLN A 57 14.65 18.01 4.11
C GLN A 57 14.90 17.09 2.92
N ARG A 58 14.82 15.77 3.12
CA ARG A 58 14.93 14.79 2.03
C ARG A 58 13.77 14.90 1.05
N ASN A 59 12.56 15.10 1.54
CA ASN A 59 11.38 15.27 0.68
C ASN A 59 11.46 16.58 -0.10
N ALA A 60 11.83 17.69 0.55
CA ALA A 60 12.04 18.96 -0.12
C ALA A 60 13.13 18.86 -1.20
N LEU A 61 14.26 18.18 -0.92
CA LEU A 61 15.30 17.95 -1.91
C LEU A 61 14.83 17.06 -3.08
N LYS A 62 14.05 16.00 -2.80
CA LYS A 62 13.46 15.14 -3.85
C LYS A 62 12.48 15.92 -4.74
N GLU A 63 11.64 16.75 -4.14
CA GLU A 63 10.70 17.61 -4.88
C GLU A 63 11.45 18.62 -5.75
N ALA A 64 12.50 19.25 -5.21
CA ALA A 64 13.37 20.15 -5.97
C ALA A 64 14.06 19.46 -7.15
N ILE A 65 14.54 18.22 -6.97
CA ILE A 65 15.16 17.40 -8.02
C ILE A 65 14.15 17.05 -9.11
N VAL A 66 12.92 16.66 -8.73
CA VAL A 66 11.84 16.34 -9.67
C VAL A 66 11.40 17.59 -10.44
N ALA A 67 11.22 18.72 -9.76
CA ALA A 67 10.89 19.99 -10.38
C ALA A 67 11.98 20.46 -11.36
N ALA A 68 13.26 20.32 -10.99
CA ALA A 68 14.40 20.65 -11.85
C ALA A 68 14.52 19.70 -13.05
N ALA A 69 14.06 18.45 -12.94
CA ALA A 69 14.00 17.51 -14.06
C ALA A 69 12.88 17.85 -15.05
N ILE A 70 11.74 18.35 -14.55
CA ILE A 70 10.59 18.79 -15.36
C ILE A 70 10.86 20.10 -16.09
N ALA A 71 11.63 21.01 -15.49
CA ALA A 71 11.89 22.35 -16.04
C ALA A 71 12.92 22.42 -17.19
N ALA A 72 13.43 21.29 -17.69
CA ALA A 72 14.53 21.27 -18.66
C ALA A 72 14.07 21.05 -20.12
N PRO A 73 14.59 21.81 -21.10
CA PRO A 73 14.46 21.47 -22.51
C PRO A 73 15.38 20.27 -22.84
N PRO A 74 15.07 19.51 -23.91
CA PRO A 74 15.81 18.31 -24.28
C PRO A 74 17.26 18.63 -24.70
N PRO A 75 18.22 17.70 -24.56
CA PRO A 75 19.60 17.93 -24.94
C PRO A 75 19.72 17.92 -26.47
N GLY A 76 20.03 19.08 -27.05
CA GLY A 76 20.39 19.23 -28.47
C GLY A 76 21.90 19.46 -28.66
N PRO A 77 22.46 19.09 -29.83
CA PRO A 77 23.89 19.08 -30.09
C PRO A 77 24.45 20.49 -30.34
N SER A 78 25.77 20.58 -30.24
CA SER A 78 26.61 21.78 -30.31
C SER A 78 26.39 22.70 -31.52
N SER A 79 26.46 24.01 -31.20
CA SER A 79 26.90 25.17 -32.00
C SER A 79 26.08 25.60 -33.22
N GLY A 80 25.57 26.84 -33.16
CA GLY A 80 25.16 27.64 -34.32
C GLY A 80 23.99 28.57 -33.99
N VAL A 81 24.30 29.82 -33.65
CA VAL A 81 23.36 30.92 -33.39
C VAL A 81 22.37 31.08 -34.55
N VAL A 82 21.07 31.28 -34.26
CA VAL A 82 20.19 32.35 -34.80
C VAL A 82 18.75 32.25 -34.24
N GLU A 83 18.34 33.39 -33.70
CA GLU A 83 17.00 33.99 -33.52
C GLU A 83 15.90 33.41 -32.63
N VAL A 84 15.47 34.34 -31.76
CA VAL A 84 14.34 34.35 -30.86
C VAL A 84 13.03 34.16 -31.64
N GLY A 85 12.34 33.06 -31.37
CA GLY A 85 11.02 32.77 -31.93
C GLY A 85 10.16 31.99 -30.94
N ALA A 86 9.11 32.65 -30.46
CA ALA A 86 7.89 32.12 -29.83
C ALA A 86 8.01 31.13 -28.66
N SER A 87 7.54 31.59 -27.50
CA SER A 87 7.07 30.76 -26.38
C SER A 87 6.05 29.71 -26.89
N ALA A 88 6.51 28.48 -27.12
CA ALA A 88 5.62 27.34 -27.27
C ALA A 88 5.06 27.03 -25.87
N LYS A 89 3.80 27.41 -25.64
CA LYS A 89 3.00 26.91 -24.53
C LYS A 89 3.11 25.38 -24.54
N TYR A 90 3.69 24.77 -23.51
CA TYR A 90 3.46 23.36 -23.26
C TYR A 90 1.95 23.19 -23.15
N GLU A 91 1.34 22.52 -24.13
CA GLU A 91 -0.06 22.13 -24.04
C GLU A 91 -0.24 21.33 -22.75
N THR A 92 -1.27 21.67 -21.99
CA THR A 92 -1.64 20.94 -20.77
C THR A 92 -1.87 19.48 -21.10
N ASP A 93 -1.15 18.57 -20.43
CA ASP A 93 -1.29 17.12 -20.60
C ASP A 93 -2.76 16.68 -20.43
N THR A 94 -3.32 16.07 -21.48
CA THR A 94 -4.71 15.62 -21.58
C THR A 94 -4.89 14.16 -21.17
N SER A 95 -3.85 13.48 -20.66
CA SER A 95 -3.87 12.05 -20.31
C SER A 95 -5.08 11.68 -19.45
N SER A 96 -5.40 12.45 -18.42
CA SER A 96 -6.55 12.19 -17.54
C SER A 96 -7.90 12.28 -18.27
N ARG A 97 -8.01 13.16 -19.28
CA ARG A 97 -9.19 13.24 -20.14
C ARG A 97 -9.22 12.05 -21.11
N TYR A 98 -8.09 11.75 -21.76
CA TYR A 98 -7.96 10.62 -22.67
C TYR A 98 -8.36 9.30 -22.00
N ILE A 99 -7.87 9.05 -20.79
CA ILE A 99 -8.19 7.86 -20.01
C ILE A 99 -9.69 7.77 -19.70
N ARG A 100 -10.33 8.89 -19.32
CA ARG A 100 -11.78 8.92 -19.07
C ARG A 100 -12.60 8.57 -20.31
N GLU A 101 -12.16 9.02 -21.48
CA GLU A 101 -12.80 8.68 -22.76
C GLU A 101 -12.51 7.23 -23.16
N MET A 102 -11.32 6.73 -22.87
CA MET A 102 -10.87 5.35 -23.12
C MET A 102 -11.57 4.33 -22.22
N LEU A 103 -11.91 4.71 -20.99
CA LEU A 103 -12.54 3.89 -19.94
C LEU A 103 -13.94 4.41 -19.58
N PRO A 104 -14.92 4.31 -20.49
CA PRO A 104 -16.28 4.73 -20.18
C PRO A 104 -16.89 3.89 -19.05
N SER A 105 -17.82 4.49 -18.31
CA SER A 105 -18.54 3.83 -17.23
C SER A 105 -19.28 2.57 -17.71
N LEU A 106 -19.28 1.53 -16.87
CA LEU A 106 -19.96 0.27 -17.16
C LEU A 106 -21.48 0.38 -17.02
N THR A 107 -22.21 -0.12 -18.01
CA THR A 107 -23.68 -0.28 -17.96
C THR A 107 -24.05 -1.57 -17.23
N SER A 108 -24.14 -1.50 -15.90
CA SER A 108 -24.76 -2.40 -14.89
C SER A 108 -24.63 -3.95 -14.94
N ARG A 109 -24.32 -4.60 -16.07
CA ARG A 109 -24.34 -6.07 -16.18
C ARG A 109 -23.11 -6.75 -15.60
N LEU A 110 -21.97 -6.07 -15.57
CA LEU A 110 -20.71 -6.59 -15.04
C LEU A 110 -20.33 -5.78 -13.80
N SER A 111 -20.56 -6.35 -12.62
CA SER A 111 -20.20 -5.74 -11.34
C SER A 111 -19.46 -6.77 -10.50
N LEU A 112 -18.39 -6.34 -9.81
CA LEU A 112 -17.67 -7.20 -8.87
C LEU A 112 -18.58 -7.69 -7.73
N GLY A 113 -19.62 -6.94 -7.38
CA GLY A 113 -20.58 -7.30 -6.32
C GLY A 113 -21.57 -8.41 -6.69
N SER A 114 -21.76 -8.73 -7.98
CA SER A 114 -22.76 -9.69 -8.46
C SER A 114 -22.18 -11.04 -8.91
N PHE A 115 -20.91 -11.31 -8.58
CA PHE A 115 -20.19 -12.54 -8.95
C PHE A 115 -20.29 -12.90 -10.45
N PRO A 116 -19.72 -12.06 -11.34
CA PRO A 116 -19.85 -12.20 -12.79
C PRO A 116 -19.14 -13.46 -13.29
N ALA A 117 -19.72 -14.17 -14.26
CA ALA A 117 -19.15 -15.44 -14.74
C ALA A 117 -17.70 -15.25 -15.21
N VAL A 118 -16.87 -16.28 -15.02
CA VAL A 118 -15.44 -16.25 -15.38
C VAL A 118 -15.27 -15.95 -16.88
N THR A 119 -16.17 -16.47 -17.71
CA THR A 119 -16.20 -16.19 -19.15
C THR A 119 -16.49 -14.72 -19.43
N ASP A 120 -17.43 -14.10 -18.72
CA ASP A 120 -17.78 -12.70 -18.90
C ASP A 120 -16.63 -11.79 -18.48
N LEU A 121 -15.98 -12.10 -17.35
CA LEU A 121 -14.78 -11.39 -16.91
C LEU A 121 -13.66 -11.50 -17.93
N ARG A 122 -13.41 -12.70 -18.48
CA ARG A 122 -12.39 -12.90 -19.51
C ARG A 122 -12.69 -12.10 -20.78
N SER A 123 -13.89 -12.26 -21.33
CA SER A 123 -14.33 -11.53 -22.51
C SER A 123 -14.29 -10.01 -22.30
N PHE A 124 -14.55 -9.55 -21.07
CA PHE A 124 -14.45 -8.15 -20.72
C PHE A 124 -13.00 -7.64 -20.67
N LEU A 125 -12.10 -8.37 -20.00
CA LEU A 125 -10.69 -7.97 -19.89
C LEU A 125 -9.95 -7.99 -21.23
N GLU A 126 -10.27 -8.96 -22.07
CA GLU A 126 -9.70 -9.10 -23.42
C GLU A 126 -10.44 -8.25 -24.47
N GLY A 127 -11.63 -7.74 -24.13
CA GLY A 127 -12.45 -6.89 -24.98
C GLY A 127 -11.89 -5.46 -25.13
N PRO A 128 -12.30 -4.73 -26.18
CA PRO A 128 -11.66 -3.48 -26.56
C PRO A 128 -11.85 -2.35 -25.55
N LEU A 129 -10.84 -1.47 -25.47
CA LEU A 129 -10.99 -0.12 -24.93
C LEU A 129 -11.79 0.76 -25.90
N ALA A 130 -12.42 1.81 -25.39
CA ALA A 130 -13.16 2.75 -26.25
C ALA A 130 -12.24 3.57 -27.16
N ARG A 131 -10.96 3.71 -26.78
CA ARG A 131 -9.89 4.33 -27.57
C ARG A 131 -8.64 3.45 -27.50
N LYS A 132 -7.85 3.42 -28.57
CA LYS A 132 -6.55 2.73 -28.56
C LYS A 132 -5.53 3.48 -27.70
N LEU A 133 -4.47 2.81 -27.28
CA LEU A 133 -3.42 3.37 -26.43
C LEU A 133 -2.47 4.26 -27.26
N PRO A 134 -2.25 5.53 -26.89
CA PRO A 134 -1.40 6.43 -27.65
C PRO A 134 0.09 6.11 -27.45
N VAL A 135 0.89 6.29 -28.49
CA VAL A 135 2.36 6.08 -28.50
C VAL A 135 3.05 7.22 -29.24
N HIS A 136 4.04 7.88 -28.62
CA HIS A 136 4.79 9.00 -29.22
C HIS A 136 5.75 8.56 -30.33
N LYS A 137 6.47 7.48 -30.12
CA LYS A 137 7.54 7.06 -31.02
C LYS A 137 7.11 5.86 -31.83
N ARG A 138 7.43 5.86 -33.12
CA ARG A 138 7.51 4.60 -33.88
C ARG A 138 8.64 3.76 -33.29
N LEU A 139 8.29 2.94 -32.31
CA LEU A 139 9.18 1.90 -31.82
C LEU A 139 9.36 0.89 -32.96
N GLY A 140 10.59 0.56 -33.34
CA GLY A 140 10.84 -0.48 -34.36
C GLY A 140 10.16 -1.82 -34.04
N ILE A 141 9.91 -2.03 -32.74
CA ILE A 141 9.14 -3.13 -32.18
C ILE A 141 7.70 -3.22 -32.74
N ILE A 142 7.04 -2.08 -32.97
CA ILE A 142 5.67 -2.01 -33.53
C ILE A 142 5.64 -2.50 -34.99
N GLN A 143 6.75 -2.36 -35.71
CA GLN A 143 6.85 -2.83 -37.10
C GLN A 143 7.08 -4.33 -37.20
N GLN A 144 7.50 -4.98 -36.11
CA GLN A 144 7.84 -6.41 -36.09
C GLN A 144 6.63 -7.29 -35.79
N ASP A 145 5.56 -6.74 -35.22
CA ASP A 145 4.38 -7.49 -34.81
C ASP A 145 3.10 -6.70 -35.15
N VAL A 146 2.38 -7.18 -36.17
CA VAL A 146 1.18 -6.53 -36.70
C VAL A 146 0.02 -6.54 -35.71
N ASP A 147 -0.02 -7.48 -34.77
CA ASP A 147 -1.10 -7.62 -33.79
C ASP A 147 -1.05 -6.50 -32.74
N ILE A 148 0.11 -5.85 -32.57
CA ILE A 148 0.24 -4.70 -31.65
C ILE A 148 -0.61 -3.52 -32.15
N ALA A 149 -0.79 -3.38 -33.47
CA ALA A 149 -1.55 -2.29 -34.07
C ALA A 149 -3.03 -2.28 -33.66
N ASP A 150 -3.57 -3.40 -33.18
CA ASP A 150 -4.94 -3.48 -32.66
C ASP A 150 -5.10 -2.73 -31.34
N TYR A 151 -4.03 -2.58 -30.57
CA TYR A 151 -4.05 -1.97 -29.24
C TYR A 151 -3.63 -0.51 -29.21
N ILE A 152 -2.85 -0.05 -30.20
CA ILE A 152 -2.20 1.27 -30.16
C ILE A 152 -2.67 2.22 -31.26
N THR A 153 -2.52 3.52 -31.01
CA THR A 153 -2.66 4.58 -32.01
C THR A 153 -1.39 5.41 -32.11
N LEU A 154 -1.05 5.80 -33.33
CA LEU A 154 0.03 6.74 -33.66
C LEU A 154 -0.53 8.10 -34.11
N ASP A 155 -1.82 8.36 -33.87
CA ASP A 155 -2.47 9.63 -34.21
C ASP A 155 -1.76 10.78 -33.47
N GLU A 156 -1.16 11.67 -34.24
CA GLU A 156 -0.29 12.71 -33.69
C GLU A 156 -1.01 13.66 -32.73
N ASP A 157 -2.31 13.90 -32.90
CA ASP A 157 -3.05 14.84 -32.04
C ASP A 157 -3.38 14.19 -30.68
N ASP A 158 -3.77 12.91 -30.70
CA ASP A 158 -3.96 12.10 -29.49
C ASP A 158 -2.67 11.97 -28.69
N VAL A 159 -1.58 11.73 -29.41
CA VAL A 159 -0.26 11.46 -28.87
C VAL A 159 0.41 12.73 -28.31
N LYS A 160 0.33 13.86 -29.01
CA LYS A 160 0.94 15.13 -28.58
C LYS A 160 0.38 15.62 -27.24
N THR A 161 -0.89 15.32 -26.98
CA THR A 161 -1.58 15.87 -25.81
C THR A 161 -1.62 14.91 -24.63
N ALA A 162 -1.67 13.58 -24.83
CA ALA A 162 -1.72 12.58 -23.76
C ALA A 162 -0.32 12.08 -23.33
N HIS A 163 0.52 12.99 -22.84
CA HIS A 163 1.96 12.72 -22.64
C HIS A 163 2.25 11.65 -21.57
N ALA A 164 1.67 11.77 -20.37
CA ALA A 164 1.86 10.81 -19.30
C ALA A 164 1.37 9.39 -19.67
N LEU A 165 0.19 9.28 -20.29
CA LEU A 165 -0.35 8.00 -20.75
C LEU A 165 0.57 7.35 -21.79
N SER A 166 0.95 8.10 -22.82
CA SER A 166 1.81 7.59 -23.88
C SER A 166 3.17 7.15 -23.34
N THR A 167 3.71 7.85 -22.34
CA THR A 167 4.96 7.44 -21.65
C THR A 167 4.81 6.10 -20.94
N VAL A 168 3.71 5.89 -20.20
CA VAL A 168 3.43 4.60 -19.54
C VAL A 168 3.28 3.47 -20.56
N VAL A 169 2.57 3.72 -21.66
CA VAL A 169 2.39 2.74 -22.75
C VAL A 169 3.73 2.38 -23.39
N GLU A 170 4.59 3.36 -23.65
CA GLU A 170 5.92 3.14 -24.22
C GLU A 170 6.85 2.37 -23.29
N LEU A 171 6.87 2.70 -21.99
CA LEU A 171 7.65 1.98 -21.00
C LEU A 171 7.23 0.51 -20.91
N ALA A 172 5.92 0.25 -20.97
CA ALA A 172 5.39 -1.11 -21.07
C ALA A 172 5.83 -1.80 -22.37
N LEU A 173 5.75 -1.14 -23.53
CA LEU A 173 6.12 -1.72 -24.81
C LEU A 173 7.62 -1.99 -24.95
N ILE A 174 8.48 -1.11 -24.44
CA ILE A 174 9.94 -1.30 -24.44
C ILE A 174 10.31 -2.44 -23.47
N GLY A 175 9.67 -2.46 -22.29
CA GLY A 175 9.95 -3.42 -21.23
C GLY A 175 11.28 -3.14 -20.49
N GLY A 176 11.51 -3.91 -19.43
CA GLY A 176 12.74 -3.80 -18.62
C GLY A 176 13.86 -4.71 -19.12
N SER A 177 15.04 -4.16 -19.42
CA SER A 177 16.27 -4.92 -19.68
C SER A 177 16.95 -5.35 -18.39
N ALA A 178 16.37 -6.32 -17.68
CA ALA A 178 17.03 -6.92 -16.52
C ALA A 178 17.28 -8.41 -16.77
N GLY A 179 18.52 -8.77 -17.12
CA GLY A 179 18.96 -10.17 -17.15
C GLY A 179 18.95 -10.77 -15.73
N GLY A 180 18.70 -12.08 -15.59
CA GLY A 180 18.66 -12.81 -14.31
C GLY A 180 17.26 -13.05 -13.73
N THR A 181 17.15 -13.94 -12.73
CA THR A 181 15.90 -14.45 -12.15
C THR A 181 15.77 -14.07 -10.67
N SER A 182 14.98 -13.05 -10.35
CA SER A 182 14.62 -12.70 -8.95
C SER A 182 13.19 -12.19 -8.88
N GLU A 183 12.53 -12.37 -7.74
CA GLU A 183 11.16 -11.86 -7.51
C GLU A 183 11.09 -10.34 -7.71
N TYR A 184 12.11 -9.60 -7.26
CA TYR A 184 12.23 -8.16 -7.52
C TYR A 184 12.19 -7.82 -9.02
N LYS A 185 12.85 -8.62 -9.88
CA LYS A 185 12.83 -8.39 -11.34
C LYS A 185 11.48 -8.75 -11.95
N THR A 186 10.80 -9.77 -11.42
CA THR A 186 9.42 -10.08 -11.81
C THR A 186 8.50 -8.93 -11.42
N ALA A 187 8.53 -8.48 -10.16
CA ALA A 187 7.80 -7.32 -9.66
C ALA A 187 8.04 -6.07 -10.53
N PHE A 188 9.28 -5.78 -10.91
CA PHE A 188 9.60 -4.67 -11.80
C PHE A 188 8.92 -4.77 -13.17
N LYS A 189 8.94 -5.96 -13.80
CA LYS A 189 8.26 -6.18 -15.09
C LYS A 189 6.75 -6.04 -14.96
N VAL A 190 6.19 -6.55 -13.87
CA VAL A 190 4.76 -6.42 -13.55
C VAL A 190 4.38 -4.96 -13.33
N ALA A 191 5.22 -4.18 -12.63
CA ALA A 191 4.96 -2.78 -12.36
C ALA A 191 4.77 -1.92 -13.61
N LEU A 192 5.46 -2.25 -14.70
CA LEU A 192 5.32 -1.56 -16.00
C LEU A 192 3.95 -1.79 -16.65
N VAL A 193 3.29 -2.92 -16.39
CA VAL A 193 2.02 -3.31 -17.03
C VAL A 193 0.84 -3.36 -16.08
N VAL A 194 1.08 -3.31 -14.77
CA VAL A 194 0.05 -3.35 -13.71
C VAL A 194 0.10 -2.08 -12.88
N ASP A 195 1.14 -1.88 -12.06
CA ASP A 195 1.18 -0.83 -11.03
C ASP A 195 1.06 0.59 -11.62
N MET A 196 1.98 0.95 -12.53
CA MET A 196 2.02 2.29 -13.15
C MET A 196 0.73 2.63 -13.91
N PRO A 197 0.22 1.78 -14.83
CA PRO A 197 -1.02 2.07 -15.53
C PRO A 197 -2.25 2.06 -14.62
N LEU A 198 -2.28 1.21 -13.58
CA LEU A 198 -3.37 1.22 -12.60
C LEU A 198 -3.39 2.55 -11.84
N GLU A 199 -2.25 3.00 -11.33
CA GLU A 199 -2.15 4.27 -10.61
C GLU A 199 -2.56 5.45 -11.49
N LEU A 200 -2.03 5.52 -12.72
CA LEU A 200 -2.36 6.59 -13.67
C LEU A 200 -3.86 6.61 -13.98
N ALA A 201 -4.44 5.44 -14.26
CA ALA A 201 -5.85 5.35 -14.61
C ALA A 201 -6.78 5.63 -13.42
N ALA A 202 -6.45 5.11 -12.24
CA ALA A 202 -7.21 5.36 -11.02
C ALA A 202 -7.22 6.86 -10.67
N ARG A 203 -6.09 7.56 -10.83
CA ARG A 203 -5.99 9.00 -10.65
C ARG A 203 -6.86 9.75 -11.66
N ALA A 204 -6.82 9.36 -12.94
CA ALA A 204 -7.64 9.96 -13.99
C ALA A 204 -9.15 9.79 -13.75
N LEU A 205 -9.55 8.70 -13.10
CA LEU A 205 -10.93 8.40 -12.72
C LEU A 205 -11.32 8.91 -11.31
N ASN A 206 -10.44 9.62 -10.61
CA ASN A 206 -10.63 10.10 -9.24
C ASN A 206 -11.01 8.99 -8.24
N LEU A 207 -10.41 7.81 -8.38
CA LEU A 207 -10.63 6.72 -7.43
C LEU A 207 -9.79 6.94 -6.18
N ASN A 208 -10.39 6.69 -5.02
CA ASN A 208 -9.65 6.58 -3.76
C ASN A 208 -8.94 5.22 -3.71
N VAL A 209 -7.79 5.16 -4.37
CA VAL A 209 -6.92 3.98 -4.46
C VAL A 209 -5.72 4.13 -3.54
N SER A 210 -5.32 3.04 -2.90
CA SER A 210 -3.99 2.90 -2.31
C SER A 210 -3.39 1.57 -2.76
N GLN A 211 -2.07 1.52 -2.89
CA GLN A 211 -1.36 0.33 -3.32
C GLN A 211 -0.11 0.18 -2.47
N ASP A 212 0.31 -1.06 -2.25
CA ASP A 212 1.58 -1.34 -1.61
C ASP A 212 2.16 -2.65 -2.14
N ARG A 213 3.49 -2.77 -2.09
CA ARG A 213 4.21 -4.00 -2.40
C ARG A 213 4.89 -4.51 -1.15
N ASN A 214 4.95 -5.83 -1.02
CA ASN A 214 5.68 -6.46 0.06
C ASN A 214 7.18 -6.35 -0.21
N VAL A 215 7.81 -5.27 0.27
CA VAL A 215 9.26 -5.11 0.19
C VAL A 215 9.90 -6.07 1.18
N LYS A 216 10.83 -6.90 0.69
CA LYS A 216 11.53 -7.92 1.47
C LYS A 216 12.24 -7.30 2.67
N ASP A 217 11.64 -7.35 3.85
CA ASP A 217 12.33 -7.13 5.11
C ASP A 217 13.18 -8.37 5.38
N THR A 218 14.43 -8.19 5.82
CA THR A 218 15.43 -9.27 5.88
C THR A 218 15.14 -10.31 6.98
N SER A 219 14.07 -10.15 7.76
CA SER A 219 13.62 -11.14 8.74
C SER A 219 12.72 -12.20 8.08
N GLY A 220 13.23 -13.42 7.93
CA GLY A 220 12.53 -14.58 7.34
C GLY A 220 11.34 -15.11 8.16
N ALA A 221 10.51 -14.25 8.73
CA ALA A 221 9.38 -14.63 9.56
C ALA A 221 8.26 -15.28 8.74
N THR A 222 7.68 -16.37 9.27
CA THR A 222 6.53 -17.12 8.74
C THR A 222 5.30 -16.25 8.44
N VAL A 223 5.16 -15.08 9.07
CA VAL A 223 4.07 -14.12 8.83
C VAL A 223 4.20 -13.38 7.49
N GLN A 224 5.43 -13.16 7.00
CA GLN A 224 5.63 -12.55 5.68
C GLN A 224 5.00 -13.39 4.57
N ARG A 225 4.84 -14.71 4.80
CA ARG A 225 4.18 -15.64 3.86
C ARG A 225 2.66 -15.51 3.83
N LYS A 226 2.04 -14.72 4.71
CA LYS A 226 0.58 -14.51 4.72
C LYS A 226 0.14 -13.27 3.92
N ARG A 227 1.06 -12.34 3.63
CA ARG A 227 0.75 -11.13 2.85
C ARG A 227 1.10 -11.33 1.37
N PRO A 228 0.22 -10.94 0.44
CA PRO A 228 0.54 -10.92 -0.99
C PRO A 228 1.68 -9.95 -1.32
N ASP A 229 2.38 -10.22 -2.42
CA ASP A 229 3.50 -9.38 -2.89
C ASP A 229 3.04 -8.01 -3.40
N TYR A 230 1.81 -7.93 -3.90
CA TYR A 230 1.14 -6.69 -4.29
C TYR A 230 -0.28 -6.65 -3.74
N VAL A 231 -0.70 -5.49 -3.26
CA VAL A 231 -2.04 -5.24 -2.73
C VAL A 231 -2.52 -3.87 -3.20
N CYS A 232 -3.78 -3.79 -3.60
CA CYS A 232 -4.44 -2.59 -4.08
C CYS A 232 -5.85 -2.50 -3.48
N TRP A 233 -6.08 -1.40 -2.77
CA TRP A 233 -7.35 -1.11 -2.11
C TRP A 233 -8.10 0.00 -2.82
N ILE A 234 -9.42 -0.14 -2.89
CA ILE A 234 -10.34 0.93 -3.27
C ILE A 234 -11.27 1.15 -2.09
N ASN A 235 -11.31 2.38 -1.53
CA ASN A 235 -12.11 2.67 -0.33
C ASN A 235 -11.87 1.65 0.81
N ASN A 236 -10.61 1.32 1.06
CA ASN A 236 -10.14 0.31 2.03
C ASN A 236 -10.53 -1.16 1.72
N ALA A 237 -11.32 -1.45 0.68
CA ALA A 237 -11.59 -2.82 0.24
C ALA A 237 -10.40 -3.38 -0.56
N LEU A 238 -9.85 -4.54 -0.18
CA LEU A 238 -8.77 -5.19 -0.93
C LEU A 238 -9.36 -5.84 -2.19
N LEU A 239 -9.35 -5.13 -3.31
CA LEU A 239 -10.02 -5.57 -4.54
C LEU A 239 -9.06 -6.13 -5.59
N PHE A 240 -7.77 -5.87 -5.46
CA PHE A 240 -6.76 -6.40 -6.36
C PHE A 240 -5.48 -6.76 -5.62
N LYS A 241 -4.92 -7.94 -5.89
CA LYS A 241 -3.67 -8.42 -5.29
C LYS A 241 -2.83 -9.22 -6.27
N GLY A 242 -1.57 -9.46 -5.93
CA GLY A 242 -0.68 -10.25 -6.77
C GLY A 242 0.39 -11.01 -6.02
N GLU A 243 0.91 -12.05 -6.67
CA GLU A 243 2.02 -12.88 -6.21
C GLU A 243 3.08 -12.95 -7.30
N ASP A 244 4.34 -12.77 -6.90
CA ASP A 244 5.50 -12.74 -7.77
C ASP A 244 6.43 -13.92 -7.43
N LYS A 245 6.93 -14.61 -8.47
CA LYS A 245 7.95 -15.66 -8.33
C LYS A 245 9.11 -15.41 -9.28
N ALA A 246 10.32 -15.69 -8.81
CA ALA A 246 11.54 -15.36 -9.54
C ALA A 246 11.67 -16.04 -10.91
N SER A 247 11.14 -17.26 -11.06
CA SER A 247 11.27 -18.07 -12.29
C SER A 247 9.91 -18.55 -12.78
N ALA A 248 9.77 -18.77 -14.08
CA ALA A 248 8.52 -19.25 -14.69
C ALA A 248 8.00 -20.57 -14.09
N SER A 249 8.90 -21.44 -13.61
CA SER A 249 8.52 -22.68 -12.91
C SER A 249 7.71 -22.45 -11.64
N GLY A 250 7.79 -21.25 -11.05
CA GLY A 250 7.05 -20.85 -9.86
C GLY A 250 5.58 -20.50 -10.11
N MET A 251 5.07 -20.54 -11.35
CA MET A 251 3.71 -20.09 -11.66
C MET A 251 2.63 -20.80 -10.82
N GLN A 252 2.71 -22.12 -10.66
CA GLN A 252 1.73 -22.85 -9.84
C GLN A 252 1.82 -22.50 -8.35
N VAL A 253 3.01 -22.14 -7.87
CA VAL A 253 3.20 -21.64 -6.50
C VAL A 253 2.53 -20.28 -6.34
N ALA A 254 2.75 -19.35 -7.28
CA ALA A 254 2.09 -18.05 -7.28
C ALA A 254 0.55 -18.19 -7.29
N ILE A 255 0.00 -19.08 -8.11
CA ILE A 255 -1.44 -19.34 -8.17
C ILE A 255 -1.96 -19.93 -6.85
N LYS A 256 -1.23 -20.86 -6.23
CA LYS A 256 -1.62 -21.43 -4.93
C LYS A 256 -1.61 -20.36 -3.84
N GLU A 257 -0.61 -19.49 -3.83
CA GLU A 257 -0.52 -18.39 -2.87
C GLU A 257 -1.68 -17.39 -3.03
N LEU A 258 -2.28 -17.28 -4.22
CA LEU A 258 -3.51 -16.49 -4.38
C LEU A 258 -4.67 -16.98 -3.51
N SER A 259 -4.80 -18.29 -3.27
CA SER A 259 -5.81 -18.81 -2.35
C SER A 259 -5.38 -18.81 -0.89
N ASP A 260 -4.08 -18.96 -0.62
CA ASP A 260 -3.55 -19.10 0.74
C ASP A 260 -3.38 -17.75 1.46
N LYS A 261 -3.07 -16.69 0.70
CA LYS A 261 -2.76 -15.35 1.24
C LYS A 261 -3.90 -14.39 0.97
N MET A 262 -4.64 -14.01 2.01
CA MET A 262 -5.59 -12.89 1.93
C MET A 262 -6.63 -13.04 0.80
N ALA A 263 -7.37 -14.14 0.83
CA ALA A 263 -8.43 -14.45 -0.12
C ALA A 263 -9.78 -13.72 0.17
N ARG A 264 -9.82 -12.85 1.17
CA ARG A 264 -10.97 -12.01 1.54
C ARG A 264 -10.71 -10.53 1.27
N THR A 265 -11.75 -9.83 0.86
CA THR A 265 -11.72 -8.38 0.57
C THR A 265 -11.68 -7.53 1.86
N TRP A 266 -12.30 -8.03 2.92
CA TRP A 266 -12.31 -7.45 4.28
C TRP A 266 -12.62 -8.55 5.32
N VAL A 267 -12.56 -8.19 6.60
CA VAL A 267 -12.97 -9.05 7.73
C VAL A 267 -14.50 -9.06 7.83
N PRO A 268 -15.20 -10.16 7.45
CA PRO A 268 -16.66 -10.17 7.37
C PRO A 268 -17.34 -9.92 8.73
N GLU A 269 -16.69 -10.27 9.83
CA GLU A 269 -17.15 -10.05 11.20
C GLU A 269 -17.29 -8.54 11.54
N LEU A 270 -16.59 -7.66 10.81
CA LEU A 270 -16.70 -6.20 10.99
C LEU A 270 -17.86 -5.57 10.20
N LEU A 271 -18.44 -6.31 9.26
CA LEU A 271 -19.55 -5.86 8.41
C LEU A 271 -20.57 -7.01 8.24
N PRO A 272 -21.24 -7.42 9.33
CA PRO A 272 -22.16 -8.54 9.30
C PRO A 272 -23.30 -8.30 8.29
N GLY A 273 -23.60 -9.31 7.48
CA GLY A 273 -24.65 -9.25 6.46
C GLY A 273 -24.25 -8.56 5.15
N VAL A 274 -23.03 -8.02 5.04
CA VAL A 274 -22.54 -7.39 3.81
C VAL A 274 -21.79 -8.42 2.95
N SER A 275 -22.22 -8.61 1.72
CA SER A 275 -21.59 -9.56 0.79
C SER A 275 -20.26 -9.03 0.26
N MET A 276 -19.23 -9.88 0.26
CA MET A 276 -17.93 -9.56 -0.34
C MET A 276 -18.01 -9.60 -1.87
N PRO A 277 -17.40 -8.62 -2.58
CA PRO A 277 -17.29 -8.67 -4.02
C PRO A 277 -16.28 -9.75 -4.44
N CYS A 278 -16.33 -10.10 -5.72
CA CYS A 278 -15.23 -10.77 -6.38
C CYS A 278 -13.96 -9.90 -6.30
N MET A 279 -12.84 -10.50 -5.90
CA MET A 279 -11.53 -9.87 -5.93
C MET A 279 -10.83 -10.24 -7.24
N ILE A 280 -10.09 -9.30 -7.83
CA ILE A 280 -9.21 -9.57 -8.97
C ILE A 280 -7.82 -9.91 -8.44
N ALA A 281 -7.04 -10.69 -9.17
CA ALA A 281 -5.66 -10.95 -8.84
C ALA A 281 -4.79 -11.18 -10.06
N TYR A 282 -3.46 -11.17 -9.87
CA TYR A 282 -2.52 -11.72 -10.85
C TYR A 282 -1.57 -12.72 -10.19
N ALA A 283 -1.10 -13.68 -10.97
CA ALA A 283 0.05 -14.50 -10.64
C ALA A 283 1.14 -14.22 -11.68
N ALA A 284 2.35 -13.91 -11.21
CA ALA A 284 3.50 -13.66 -12.07
C ALA A 284 4.70 -14.54 -11.67
N ALA A 285 5.40 -15.05 -12.68
CA ALA A 285 6.53 -15.95 -12.48
C ALA A 285 7.57 -15.74 -13.60
N GLY A 286 8.74 -15.19 -13.28
CA GLY A 286 9.74 -14.82 -14.27
C GLY A 286 9.23 -13.71 -15.21
N THR A 287 8.92 -14.06 -16.46
CA THR A 287 8.27 -13.17 -17.45
C THR A 287 6.80 -13.51 -17.70
N MET A 288 6.28 -14.58 -17.10
CA MET A 288 4.91 -15.00 -17.31
C MET A 288 3.97 -14.26 -16.36
N LEU A 289 2.82 -13.79 -16.84
CA LEU A 289 1.76 -13.16 -16.04
C LEU A 289 0.38 -13.64 -16.48
N GLN A 290 -0.51 -13.90 -15.53
CA GLN A 290 -1.91 -14.21 -15.80
C GLN A 290 -2.82 -13.58 -14.74
N PHE A 291 -3.98 -13.09 -15.15
CA PHE A 291 -4.99 -12.53 -14.25
C PHE A 291 -6.01 -13.58 -13.81
N PHE A 292 -6.49 -13.44 -12.57
CA PHE A 292 -7.40 -14.34 -11.90
C PHE A 292 -8.55 -13.58 -11.24
N SER A 293 -9.68 -14.26 -11.05
CA SER A 293 -10.70 -13.85 -10.09
C SER A 293 -10.64 -14.75 -8.86
N ILE A 294 -10.90 -14.15 -7.70
CA ILE A 294 -10.96 -14.83 -6.41
C ILE A 294 -12.35 -14.61 -5.82
N ARG A 295 -12.99 -15.71 -5.45
CA ARG A 295 -14.29 -15.71 -4.77
C ARG A 295 -14.17 -16.46 -3.45
N ASN A 296 -14.82 -15.94 -2.42
CA ASN A 296 -14.86 -16.57 -1.12
C ASN A 296 -16.30 -16.57 -0.58
N SER A 297 -17.04 -17.64 -0.90
CA SER A 297 -18.40 -17.90 -0.41
C SER A 297 -18.43 -19.02 0.65
N GLY A 298 -17.35 -19.13 1.43
CA GLY A 298 -17.11 -20.23 2.38
C GLY A 298 -16.02 -21.20 1.91
N LYS A 299 -15.74 -21.22 0.61
CA LYS A 299 -14.56 -21.85 0.01
C LYS A 299 -13.90 -20.84 -0.92
N VAL A 300 -12.57 -20.78 -0.87
CA VAL A 300 -11.78 -19.93 -1.78
C VAL A 300 -11.72 -20.61 -3.15
N GLU A 301 -12.19 -19.90 -4.18
CA GLU A 301 -12.08 -20.30 -5.57
C GLU A 301 -11.23 -19.28 -6.34
N VAL A 302 -10.17 -19.77 -6.99
CA VAL A 302 -9.29 -18.97 -7.84
C VAL A 302 -9.47 -19.44 -9.28
N ARG A 303 -9.83 -18.52 -10.20
CA ARG A 303 -10.16 -18.86 -11.60
C ARG A 303 -9.43 -17.94 -12.58
N PRO A 304 -8.78 -18.46 -13.64
CA PRO A 304 -8.08 -17.62 -14.61
C PRO A 304 -9.07 -16.84 -15.48
N ILE A 305 -8.88 -15.52 -15.53
CA ILE A 305 -9.72 -14.57 -16.31
C ILE A 305 -8.95 -13.89 -17.44
N SER A 306 -7.74 -14.35 -17.74
CA SER A 306 -6.99 -13.96 -18.94
C SER A 306 -6.21 -15.13 -19.51
N SER A 307 -5.69 -14.96 -20.72
CA SER A 307 -4.60 -15.78 -21.24
C SER A 307 -3.30 -15.61 -20.43
N LEU A 308 -2.35 -16.53 -20.59
CA LEU A 308 -1.00 -16.41 -20.04
C LEU A 308 -0.17 -15.49 -20.94
N TYR A 309 0.29 -14.37 -20.42
CA TYR A 309 1.07 -13.38 -21.16
C TYR A 309 2.57 -13.54 -20.88
N ASP A 310 3.38 -13.53 -21.94
CA ASP A 310 4.83 -13.45 -21.82
C ASP A 310 5.31 -12.00 -21.92
N LEU A 311 5.64 -11.42 -20.78
CA LEU A 311 6.17 -10.07 -20.65
C LEU A 311 7.58 -9.90 -21.26
N SER A 312 8.22 -10.97 -21.75
CA SER A 312 9.42 -10.86 -22.59
C SER A 312 9.08 -10.31 -23.98
N THR A 313 7.85 -10.52 -24.44
CA THR A 313 7.37 -10.09 -25.75
C THR A 313 6.59 -8.77 -25.66
N PRO A 314 6.74 -7.87 -26.64
CA PRO A 314 5.96 -6.63 -26.70
C PRO A 314 4.44 -6.88 -26.75
N LEU A 315 4.00 -7.90 -27.50
CA LEU A 315 2.60 -8.30 -27.60
C LEU A 315 2.04 -8.78 -26.24
N GLY A 316 2.82 -9.58 -25.50
CA GLY A 316 2.43 -9.99 -24.15
C GLY A 316 2.30 -8.81 -23.19
N ARG A 317 3.22 -7.83 -23.26
CA ARG A 317 3.19 -6.62 -22.43
C ARG A 317 1.99 -5.72 -22.74
N ILE A 318 1.70 -5.45 -24.02
CA ILE A 318 0.57 -4.60 -24.40
C ILE A 318 -0.78 -5.24 -24.05
N ARG A 319 -0.90 -6.58 -24.18
CA ARG A 319 -2.10 -7.31 -23.75
C ARG A 319 -2.30 -7.26 -22.24
N ALA A 320 -1.23 -7.43 -21.45
CA ALA A 320 -1.30 -7.30 -20.00
C ALA A 320 -1.69 -5.87 -19.57
N LEU A 321 -1.06 -4.86 -20.17
CA LEU A 321 -1.37 -3.44 -19.96
C LEU A 321 -2.85 -3.12 -20.29
N HIS A 322 -3.32 -3.63 -21.42
CA HIS A 322 -4.71 -3.51 -21.86
C HIS A 322 -5.69 -4.09 -20.83
N CYS A 323 -5.44 -5.31 -20.36
CA CYS A 323 -6.25 -5.93 -19.31
C CYS A 323 -6.23 -5.11 -18.03
N THR A 324 -5.09 -4.54 -17.62
CA THR A 324 -5.02 -3.67 -16.43
C THR A 324 -5.95 -2.46 -16.53
N PHE A 325 -6.01 -1.79 -17.70
CA PHE A 325 -6.95 -0.68 -17.90
C PHE A 325 -8.42 -1.13 -17.78
N ASN A 326 -8.76 -2.30 -18.32
CA ASN A 326 -10.10 -2.89 -18.12
C ASN A 326 -10.34 -3.28 -16.65
N ILE A 327 -9.33 -3.76 -15.91
CA ILE A 327 -9.43 -4.00 -14.46
C ILE A 327 -9.75 -2.68 -13.74
N VAL A 328 -9.06 -1.58 -14.05
CA VAL A 328 -9.38 -0.27 -13.46
C VAL A 328 -10.81 0.16 -13.77
N ARG A 329 -11.29 -0.05 -15.00
CA ARG A 329 -12.68 0.21 -15.38
C ARG A 329 -13.67 -0.60 -14.54
N LEU A 330 -13.34 -1.85 -14.25
CA LEU A 330 -14.14 -2.72 -13.38
C LEU A 330 -14.13 -2.24 -11.92
N LEU A 331 -12.96 -1.89 -11.38
CA LEU A 331 -12.80 -1.32 -10.04
C LEU A 331 -13.59 -0.01 -9.88
N ALA A 332 -13.53 0.87 -10.89
CA ALA A 332 -14.25 2.14 -10.93
C ALA A 332 -15.77 1.95 -10.88
N SER A 333 -16.29 0.89 -11.50
CA SER A 333 -17.73 0.59 -11.45
C SER A 333 -18.21 0.14 -10.06
N TYR A 334 -17.33 -0.49 -9.28
CA TYR A 334 -17.64 -0.94 -7.93
C TYR A 334 -17.51 0.19 -6.90
N ALA A 335 -16.52 1.08 -7.07
CA ALA A 335 -16.15 2.09 -6.07
C ALA A 335 -17.33 2.91 -5.48
N PRO A 336 -18.31 3.40 -6.28
CA PRO A 336 -19.45 4.17 -5.75
C PRO A 336 -20.40 3.34 -4.86
N HIS A 337 -20.37 2.02 -4.98
CA HIS A 337 -21.24 1.07 -4.26
C HIS A 337 -20.48 0.33 -3.16
N ALA A 338 -19.19 0.64 -2.97
CA ALA A 338 -18.38 0.00 -1.94
C ALA A 338 -18.93 0.36 -0.55
N PRO A 339 -19.14 -0.62 0.34
CA PRO A 339 -19.49 -0.34 1.72
C PRO A 339 -18.34 0.40 2.42
N LYS A 340 -18.64 1.08 3.53
CA LYS A 340 -17.61 1.75 4.33
C LYS A 340 -16.75 0.70 5.04
N ILE A 341 -15.61 0.36 4.45
CA ILE A 341 -14.67 -0.60 5.03
C ILE A 341 -13.83 0.10 6.12
N PRO A 342 -13.93 -0.36 7.39
CA PRO A 342 -13.26 0.29 8.51
C PRO A 342 -11.76 0.02 8.55
N VAL A 343 -11.35 -1.15 8.05
CA VAL A 343 -9.98 -1.65 8.13
C VAL A 343 -9.58 -2.22 6.77
N ALA A 344 -8.48 -1.72 6.22
CA ALA A 344 -7.90 -2.25 4.99
C ALA A 344 -7.04 -3.48 5.29
N LEU A 345 -7.46 -4.67 4.86
CA LEU A 345 -6.69 -5.89 5.03
C LEU A 345 -5.34 -5.80 4.31
N GLY A 346 -4.26 -6.11 5.01
CA GLY A 346 -2.88 -6.12 4.49
C GLY A 346 -2.22 -4.75 4.45
N SER A 347 -2.96 -3.70 4.82
CA SER A 347 -2.40 -2.37 5.00
C SER A 347 -1.61 -2.31 6.30
N GLU A 348 -0.67 -1.38 6.35
CA GLU A 348 0.12 -1.09 7.53
C GLU A 348 -0.16 0.33 8.02
N ILE A 349 -0.51 0.44 9.29
CA ILE A 349 -0.56 1.71 10.00
C ILE A 349 0.77 1.90 10.72
N GLN A 350 1.41 3.03 10.50
CA GLN A 350 2.68 3.39 11.13
C GLN A 350 2.48 4.52 12.14
N SER A 351 3.09 4.41 13.30
CA SER A 351 3.26 5.51 14.24
C SER A 351 4.73 5.88 14.32
N LYS A 352 5.02 7.18 14.23
CA LYS A 352 6.37 7.72 14.22
C LYS A 352 6.55 8.71 15.38
N GLY A 353 7.76 8.71 15.96
CA GLY A 353 8.14 9.62 17.01
C GLY A 353 8.43 11.03 16.49
N PRO A 354 8.75 11.98 17.38
CA PRO A 354 9.03 13.37 17.03
C PRO A 354 10.18 13.56 16.04
N ARG A 355 11.11 12.60 15.93
CA ARG A 355 12.24 12.63 15.00
C ARG A 355 11.99 11.78 13.75
N GLY A 356 10.77 11.29 13.56
CA GLY A 356 10.38 10.43 12.45
C GLY A 356 10.79 8.97 12.61
N GLU A 357 11.32 8.58 13.77
CA GLU A 357 11.65 7.19 14.08
C GLU A 357 10.38 6.34 14.13
N LEU A 358 10.41 5.12 13.61
CA LEU A 358 9.26 4.22 13.64
C LEU A 358 9.09 3.66 15.06
N LEU A 359 7.94 3.92 15.69
CA LEU A 359 7.65 3.48 17.06
C LEU A 359 6.85 2.18 17.07
N ARG A 360 5.80 2.10 16.24
CA ARG A 360 4.98 0.90 16.09
C ARG A 360 4.42 0.77 14.68
N THR A 361 4.17 -0.46 14.28
CA THR A 361 3.33 -0.76 13.12
C THR A 361 2.20 -1.70 13.48
N ILE A 362 1.04 -1.50 12.85
CA ILE A 362 -0.14 -2.35 12.99
C ILE A 362 -0.52 -2.80 11.59
N ARG A 363 -0.58 -4.12 11.37
CA ARG A 363 -0.96 -4.72 10.09
C ARG A 363 -2.10 -5.69 10.29
N PHE A 364 -3.12 -5.57 9.45
CA PHE A 364 -4.31 -6.41 9.52
C PHE A 364 -4.19 -7.61 8.58
N PHE A 365 -4.23 -8.82 9.12
CA PHE A 365 -4.35 -10.05 8.34
C PHE A 365 -5.79 -10.55 8.38
N GLU A 366 -6.11 -11.64 7.69
CA GLU A 366 -7.49 -12.17 7.68
C GLU A 366 -7.95 -12.67 9.04
N ASP A 367 -7.04 -13.26 9.80
CA ASP A 367 -7.28 -14.02 11.02
C ASP A 367 -6.77 -13.31 12.29
N PHE A 368 -5.84 -12.37 12.17
CA PHE A 368 -5.27 -11.64 13.31
C PHE A 368 -4.75 -10.25 12.92
N VAL A 369 -4.44 -9.44 13.93
CA VAL A 369 -3.69 -8.19 13.78
C VAL A 369 -2.25 -8.41 14.23
N GLN A 370 -1.27 -8.05 13.39
CA GLN A 370 0.11 -7.98 13.81
C GLN A 370 0.43 -6.59 14.34
N LYS A 371 0.89 -6.48 15.58
CA LYS A 371 1.49 -5.27 16.13
C LYS A 371 3.00 -5.48 16.30
N ARG A 372 3.81 -4.56 15.79
CA ARG A 372 5.25 -4.47 16.03
C ARG A 372 5.52 -3.24 16.87
N VAL A 373 6.29 -3.36 17.95
CA VAL A 373 6.76 -2.25 18.78
C VAL A 373 8.28 -2.23 18.70
N TYR A 374 8.85 -1.20 18.07
CA TYR A 374 10.28 -1.12 17.77
C TYR A 374 11.06 -0.63 18.98
N ASN A 375 12.29 -1.11 19.14
CA ASN A 375 13.16 -0.81 20.29
C ASN A 375 12.43 -1.00 21.63
N PHE A 376 11.61 -2.06 21.71
CA PHE A 376 10.68 -2.29 22.82
C PHE A 376 11.41 -2.29 24.16
N GLU A 377 12.49 -3.06 24.29
CA GLU A 377 13.24 -3.19 25.54
C GLU A 377 13.82 -1.85 26.03
N GLU A 378 14.30 -1.01 25.11
CA GLU A 378 14.86 0.31 25.46
C GLU A 378 13.76 1.30 25.81
N GLN A 379 12.66 1.32 25.05
CA GLN A 379 11.56 2.27 25.24
C GLN A 379 10.68 1.94 26.46
N HIS A 380 10.62 0.67 26.85
CA HIS A 380 9.80 0.21 27.98
C HIS A 380 10.64 -0.13 29.21
N SER A 381 11.97 0.08 29.14
CA SER A 381 12.89 -0.15 30.25
C SER A 381 12.39 0.50 31.53
N GLY A 382 12.34 -0.30 32.59
CA GLY A 382 11.84 0.12 33.90
C GLY A 382 10.32 0.08 34.03
N VAL A 383 9.53 0.15 32.95
CA VAL A 383 8.05 0.09 33.03
C VAL A 383 7.54 -1.34 32.90
N ASN A 384 8.04 -2.08 31.90
CA ASN A 384 7.74 -3.47 31.60
C ASN A 384 8.89 -4.12 30.83
N ASP A 385 8.91 -5.45 30.82
CA ASP A 385 9.83 -6.22 29.98
C ASP A 385 9.07 -7.31 29.18
N TYR A 386 9.78 -8.00 28.29
CA TYR A 386 9.20 -9.05 27.45
C TYR A 386 8.65 -10.22 28.30
N SER A 387 9.32 -10.56 29.40
CA SER A 387 8.92 -11.67 30.27
C SER A 387 7.57 -11.40 30.93
N LEU A 388 7.37 -10.18 31.45
CA LEU A 388 6.11 -9.74 32.04
C LEU A 388 5.00 -9.75 31.00
N LEU A 389 5.23 -9.19 29.80
CA LEU A 389 4.20 -9.22 28.75
C LEU A 389 3.87 -10.64 28.33
N LYS A 390 4.87 -11.52 28.23
CA LYS A 390 4.64 -12.93 27.93
C LYS A 390 3.80 -13.60 29.00
N GLU A 391 4.09 -13.39 30.27
CA GLU A 391 3.27 -13.88 31.39
C GLU A 391 1.82 -13.37 31.31
N LEU A 392 1.64 -12.07 31.07
CA LEU A 392 0.32 -11.44 30.97
C LEU A 392 -0.49 -12.02 29.81
N TYR A 393 0.08 -12.07 28.61
CA TYR A 393 -0.62 -12.54 27.42
C TYR A 393 -0.85 -14.06 27.39
N THR A 394 -0.04 -14.84 28.12
CA THR A 394 -0.19 -16.31 28.23
C THR A 394 -0.93 -16.76 29.49
N ASN A 395 -1.36 -15.82 30.35
CA ASN A 395 -2.16 -16.13 31.51
C ASN A 395 -3.50 -16.76 31.09
N ALA A 396 -3.77 -17.97 31.58
CA ALA A 396 -4.94 -18.77 31.16
C ALA A 396 -6.29 -18.10 31.46
N ALA A 397 -6.40 -17.36 32.58
CA ALA A 397 -7.63 -16.66 32.93
C ALA A 397 -7.85 -15.44 32.02
N LEU A 398 -6.80 -14.65 31.77
CA LEU A 398 -6.88 -13.48 30.89
C LEU A 398 -7.15 -13.89 29.43
N ALA A 399 -6.54 -14.97 28.96
CA ALA A 399 -6.75 -15.49 27.60
C ALA A 399 -8.20 -15.95 27.34
N GLN A 400 -8.96 -16.25 28.40
CA GLN A 400 -10.39 -16.62 28.33
C GLN A 400 -11.32 -15.42 28.51
N CYS A 401 -10.82 -14.25 28.91
CA CYS A 401 -11.63 -13.06 29.09
C CYS A 401 -12.07 -12.50 27.72
N PRO A 402 -13.39 -12.44 27.42
CA PRO A 402 -13.88 -11.99 26.12
C PRO A 402 -13.74 -10.47 25.90
N ASN A 403 -13.48 -9.70 26.95
CA ASN A 403 -13.37 -8.25 26.92
C ASN A 403 -11.92 -7.74 26.94
N LEU A 404 -10.95 -8.65 26.82
CA LEU A 404 -9.54 -8.32 26.65
C LEU A 404 -9.04 -8.82 25.30
N VAL A 405 -8.09 -8.10 24.73
CA VAL A 405 -7.30 -8.60 23.60
C VAL A 405 -6.48 -9.81 24.03
N ARG A 406 -6.34 -10.79 23.15
CA ARG A 406 -5.61 -12.02 23.41
C ARG A 406 -4.72 -12.40 22.23
N LEU A 407 -3.77 -13.28 22.49
CA LEU A 407 -2.91 -13.82 21.44
C LEU A 407 -3.71 -14.68 20.46
N HIS A 408 -3.38 -14.56 19.19
CA HIS A 408 -3.84 -15.47 18.15
C HIS A 408 -3.26 -16.86 18.41
N SER A 409 -4.11 -17.89 18.47
CA SER A 409 -3.64 -19.26 18.63
C SER A 409 -3.52 -19.92 17.24
N SER A 410 -2.29 -20.15 16.80
CA SER A 410 -2.02 -20.97 15.62
C SER A 410 -0.83 -21.88 15.86
N ASN A 411 -0.94 -23.15 15.44
CA ASN A 411 0.10 -24.16 15.64
C ASN A 411 1.42 -23.82 14.93
N ASP A 412 1.39 -22.94 13.93
CA ASP A 412 2.53 -22.68 13.03
C ASP A 412 3.33 -21.42 13.40
N MET A 413 2.89 -20.61 14.38
CA MET A 413 3.54 -19.33 14.71
C MET A 413 3.46 -18.98 16.20
N ASP A 414 4.59 -18.49 16.74
CA ASP A 414 4.63 -17.89 18.07
C ASP A 414 4.01 -16.50 18.03
N ALA A 415 2.85 -16.35 18.68
CA ALA A 415 2.06 -15.13 18.66
C ALA A 415 2.67 -13.99 19.49
N ILE A 416 3.70 -14.27 20.30
CA ILE A 416 4.45 -13.26 21.06
C ILE A 416 5.95 -13.56 21.07
N HIS A 417 6.75 -12.76 20.39
CA HIS A 417 8.20 -12.95 20.32
C HIS A 417 8.95 -11.63 20.14
N LEU A 418 10.27 -11.69 20.33
CA LEU A 418 11.19 -10.62 19.97
C LEU A 418 11.86 -10.92 18.62
N ASP A 419 11.82 -9.96 17.71
CA ASP A 419 12.59 -9.92 16.46
C ASP A 419 13.69 -8.86 16.64
N GLY A 420 14.86 -9.29 17.11
CA GLY A 420 15.88 -8.39 17.64
C GLY A 420 15.35 -7.61 18.85
N LYS A 421 15.28 -6.27 18.73
CA LYS A 421 14.71 -5.39 19.76
C LYS A 421 13.22 -5.07 19.55
N THR A 422 12.58 -5.71 18.57
CA THR A 422 11.19 -5.43 18.20
C THR A 422 10.28 -6.45 18.85
N LEU A 423 9.32 -6.00 19.67
CA LEU A 423 8.24 -6.87 20.14
C LEU A 423 7.26 -7.10 19.00
N VAL A 424 6.93 -8.36 18.75
CA VAL A 424 5.94 -8.77 17.76
C VAL A 424 4.80 -9.51 18.45
N LEU A 425 3.58 -9.01 18.24
CA LEU A 425 2.34 -9.55 18.79
C LEU A 425 1.36 -9.88 17.67
N HIS A 426 0.78 -11.08 17.70
CA HIS A 426 -0.35 -11.45 16.84
C HIS A 426 -1.59 -11.52 17.71
N LEU A 427 -2.51 -10.58 17.49
CA LEU A 427 -3.61 -10.27 18.40
C LEU A 427 -4.97 -10.56 17.76
N VAL A 428 -5.91 -10.99 18.60
CA VAL A 428 -7.32 -11.18 18.27
C VAL A 428 -8.22 -10.69 19.43
N PRO A 429 -9.49 -10.35 19.15
CA PRO A 429 -10.11 -10.28 17.83
C PRO A 429 -9.75 -8.99 17.07
N GLN A 430 -10.11 -8.97 15.79
CA GLN A 430 -10.13 -7.73 15.01
C GLN A 430 -11.43 -6.97 15.33
N GLY A 431 -11.34 -5.65 15.49
CA GLY A 431 -12.49 -4.83 15.87
C GLY A 431 -12.38 -3.41 15.31
N LEU A 432 -13.48 -2.67 15.44
CA LEU A 432 -13.64 -1.28 15.03
C LEU A 432 -13.01 -0.36 16.09
N PRO A 433 -11.95 0.41 15.77
CA PRO A 433 -11.35 1.35 16.72
C PRO A 433 -12.37 2.39 17.21
N GLN A 434 -12.37 2.65 18.53
CA GLN A 434 -13.19 3.70 19.11
C GLN A 434 -12.35 4.99 19.27
N TYR A 435 -12.87 6.11 18.77
CA TYR A 435 -12.21 7.42 18.90
C TYR A 435 -12.87 8.33 19.94
N GLY A 436 -13.91 7.82 20.59
CA GLY A 436 -14.70 8.50 21.60
C GLY A 436 -15.78 7.57 22.15
N PRO A 437 -16.56 8.05 23.13
CA PRO A 437 -17.67 7.27 23.67
C PRO A 437 -18.75 7.02 22.58
N PRO A 438 -19.46 5.87 22.63
CA PRO A 438 -20.66 5.67 21.83
C PRO A 438 -21.66 6.80 22.02
N GLY A 439 -22.37 7.17 20.95
CA GLY A 439 -23.30 8.30 20.95
C GLY A 439 -24.61 8.04 21.70
N ASP A 440 -24.99 6.78 21.89
CA ASP A 440 -26.18 6.39 22.61
C ASP A 440 -25.87 5.79 24.00
N GLU A 441 -26.78 6.02 24.95
CA GLU A 441 -26.59 5.64 26.35
C GLU A 441 -26.52 4.12 26.56
N ALA A 442 -27.24 3.34 25.75
CA ALA A 442 -27.27 1.89 25.88
C ALA A 442 -25.91 1.28 25.48
N SER A 443 -25.37 1.68 24.33
CA SER A 443 -24.04 1.27 23.88
C SER A 443 -22.95 1.79 24.80
N LEU A 444 -23.06 3.01 25.32
CA LEU A 444 -22.11 3.54 26.31
C LEU A 444 -22.10 2.70 27.60
N LYS A 445 -23.28 2.36 28.14
CA LYS A 445 -23.37 1.48 29.31
C LYS A 445 -22.78 0.11 29.03
N GLN A 446 -23.01 -0.44 27.84
CA GLN A 446 -22.44 -1.73 27.45
C GLN A 446 -20.92 -1.66 27.36
N ALA A 447 -20.38 -0.64 26.68
CA ALA A 447 -18.94 -0.42 26.56
C ALA A 447 -18.25 -0.28 27.92
N ILE A 448 -18.83 0.48 28.84
CA ILE A 448 -18.31 0.64 30.21
C ILE A 448 -18.32 -0.70 30.95
N ARG A 449 -19.41 -1.48 30.89
CA ARG A 449 -19.50 -2.79 31.55
C ARG A 449 -18.46 -3.76 31.01
N ASP A 450 -18.32 -3.82 29.70
CA ASP A 450 -17.37 -4.69 29.01
C ASP A 450 -15.92 -4.33 29.40
N VAL A 451 -15.56 -3.05 29.36
CA VAL A 451 -14.24 -2.57 29.78
C VAL A 451 -13.97 -2.86 31.27
N LEU A 452 -14.95 -2.62 32.15
CA LEU A 452 -14.82 -2.93 33.57
C LEU A 452 -14.64 -4.44 33.83
N THR A 453 -15.29 -5.29 33.04
CA THR A 453 -15.12 -6.75 33.12
C THR A 453 -13.69 -7.18 32.73
N GLY A 454 -13.12 -6.56 31.70
CA GLY A 454 -11.71 -6.75 31.35
C GLY A 454 -10.75 -6.29 32.44
N ILE A 455 -11.03 -5.13 33.06
CA ILE A 455 -10.23 -4.57 34.15
C ILE A 455 -10.29 -5.46 35.40
N GLU A 456 -11.48 -5.93 35.78
CA GLU A 456 -11.67 -6.87 36.89
C GLU A 456 -10.83 -8.14 36.69
N SER A 457 -10.82 -8.66 35.46
CA SER A 457 -10.00 -9.84 35.10
C SER A 457 -8.51 -9.56 35.24
N LEU A 458 -8.02 -8.40 34.77
CA LEU A 458 -6.62 -7.99 34.95
C LEU A 458 -6.25 -7.90 36.43
N HIS A 459 -7.09 -7.24 37.24
CA HIS A 459 -6.85 -7.05 38.67
C HIS A 459 -6.83 -8.39 39.42
N ALA A 460 -7.77 -9.29 39.12
CA ALA A 460 -7.82 -10.63 39.70
C ALA A 460 -6.56 -11.46 39.37
N ALA A 461 -5.94 -11.20 38.21
CA ALA A 461 -4.67 -11.81 37.81
C ALA A 461 -3.42 -11.06 38.33
N GLY A 462 -3.58 -9.97 39.10
CA GLY A 462 -2.48 -9.20 39.68
C GLY A 462 -1.84 -8.17 38.74
N PHE A 463 -2.53 -7.77 37.66
CA PHE A 463 -2.08 -6.78 36.68
C PHE A 463 -2.96 -5.53 36.66
N VAL A 464 -2.42 -4.43 36.15
CA VAL A 464 -3.13 -3.16 35.90
C VAL A 464 -2.79 -2.65 34.49
N HIS A 465 -3.75 -2.08 33.76
CA HIS A 465 -3.55 -1.68 32.35
C HIS A 465 -2.71 -0.40 32.16
N ARG A 466 -2.86 0.59 33.06
CA ARG A 466 -2.15 1.89 33.07
C ARG A 466 -2.42 2.87 31.90
N ASP A 467 -3.21 2.52 30.89
CA ASP A 467 -3.54 3.39 29.75
C ASP A 467 -4.98 3.16 29.25
N ILE A 468 -5.97 3.35 30.13
CA ILE A 468 -7.38 3.16 29.78
C ILE A 468 -7.91 4.44 29.13
N ARG A 469 -8.18 4.36 27.82
CA ARG A 469 -8.72 5.45 27.00
C ARG A 469 -9.51 4.88 25.82
N TRP A 470 -10.40 5.67 25.23
CA TRP A 470 -11.23 5.21 24.10
C TRP A 470 -10.41 4.68 22.92
N ALA A 471 -9.26 5.30 22.63
CA ALA A 471 -8.34 4.85 21.59
C ALA A 471 -7.81 3.42 21.79
N ASN A 472 -7.85 2.90 23.03
CA ASN A 472 -7.45 1.54 23.40
C ASN A 472 -8.69 0.63 23.59
N VAL A 473 -9.82 0.98 23.00
CA VAL A 473 -11.03 0.15 22.97
C VAL A 473 -11.40 -0.12 21.51
N ILE A 474 -11.69 -1.38 21.20
CA ILE A 474 -12.29 -1.79 19.93
C ILE A 474 -13.70 -2.33 20.16
N MET A 475 -14.57 -2.15 19.16
CA MET A 475 -15.90 -2.73 19.13
C MET A 475 -15.94 -3.87 18.12
N VAL A 476 -16.41 -5.04 18.53
CA VAL A 476 -16.68 -6.17 17.64
C VAL A 476 -18.19 -6.23 17.42
N PRO A 477 -18.67 -6.04 16.18
CA PRO A 477 -20.09 -6.12 15.89
C PRO A 477 -20.71 -7.46 16.29
N GLY A 478 -21.95 -7.42 16.76
CA GLY A 478 -22.75 -8.61 16.99
C GLY A 478 -22.88 -9.45 15.72
N SER A 479 -22.77 -10.77 15.85
CA SER A 479 -22.82 -11.69 14.70
C SER A 479 -24.20 -11.76 14.03
N ALA A 480 -25.24 -11.20 14.65
CA ALA A 480 -26.61 -11.13 14.15
C ALA A 480 -27.33 -9.91 14.75
N PRO A 481 -28.46 -9.44 14.16
CA PRO A 481 -29.15 -8.20 14.58
C PRO A 481 -29.59 -8.11 16.05
N ASN A 482 -29.69 -9.26 16.74
CA ASN A 482 -30.11 -9.34 18.14
C ASN A 482 -28.97 -9.70 19.10
N VAL A 483 -27.75 -9.82 18.58
CA VAL A 483 -26.55 -10.05 19.40
C VAL A 483 -25.93 -8.69 19.64
N ALA A 484 -25.77 -8.30 20.90
CA ALA A 484 -25.14 -7.03 21.24
C ALA A 484 -23.68 -7.01 20.79
N ASP A 485 -23.22 -5.82 20.39
CA ASP A 485 -21.81 -5.57 20.15
C ASP A 485 -21.00 -5.80 21.43
N LYS A 486 -19.74 -6.20 21.25
CA LYS A 486 -18.79 -6.38 22.35
C LYS A 486 -17.69 -5.35 22.29
N PHE A 487 -17.37 -4.77 23.44
CA PHE A 487 -16.24 -3.87 23.57
C PHE A 487 -15.06 -4.59 24.23
N ILE A 488 -13.87 -4.35 23.68
CA ILE A 488 -12.66 -5.08 24.05
C ILE A 488 -11.56 -4.07 24.29
N LEU A 489 -10.93 -4.20 25.45
CA LEU A 489 -9.77 -3.41 25.85
C LEU A 489 -8.51 -4.01 25.22
N ILE A 490 -7.76 -3.17 24.51
CA ILE A 490 -6.54 -3.50 23.76
C ILE A 490 -5.35 -2.70 24.30
N ASP A 491 -4.15 -2.89 23.74
CA ASP A 491 -2.93 -2.14 24.10
C ASP A 491 -2.39 -2.44 25.52
N LEU A 492 -2.15 -3.74 25.80
CA LEU A 492 -1.66 -4.21 27.10
C LEU A 492 -0.14 -4.07 27.27
N GLU A 493 0.57 -3.50 26.31
CA GLU A 493 2.03 -3.35 26.33
C GLU A 493 2.52 -2.42 27.47
N HIS A 494 1.62 -1.55 27.95
CA HIS A 494 1.84 -0.70 29.11
C HIS A 494 1.33 -1.30 30.44
N ALA A 495 0.70 -2.48 30.41
CA ALA A 495 0.14 -3.10 31.59
C ALA A 495 1.22 -3.69 32.50
N GLY A 496 1.18 -3.44 33.80
CA GLY A 496 2.20 -3.92 34.74
C GLY A 496 1.61 -4.62 35.96
N ARG A 497 2.47 -5.10 36.87
CA ARG A 497 2.00 -5.70 38.13
C ARG A 497 1.29 -4.68 39.00
N ALA A 498 0.21 -5.08 39.65
CA ALA A 498 -0.57 -4.25 40.58
C ALA A 498 0.26 -3.78 41.79
N GLU A 499 1.15 -4.65 42.28
CA GLU A 499 2.05 -4.41 43.42
C GLU A 499 3.31 -3.59 43.03
N SER A 500 3.40 -3.11 41.78
CA SER A 500 4.55 -2.33 41.34
C SER A 500 4.64 -1.03 42.12
N SER A 501 5.80 -0.74 42.70
CA SER A 501 6.08 0.50 43.44
C SER A 501 6.13 1.75 42.55
N GLN A 502 5.96 1.61 41.23
CA GLN A 502 5.97 2.72 40.29
C GLN A 502 4.64 3.45 40.27
N ASP A 503 4.64 4.66 40.81
CA ASP A 503 3.51 5.59 40.70
C ASP A 503 3.51 6.25 39.31
N CYS A 504 2.61 5.77 38.44
CA CYS A 504 2.47 6.24 37.05
C CYS A 504 1.98 7.71 36.95
N ARG A 505 1.67 8.36 38.08
CA ARG A 505 1.28 9.78 38.14
C ARG A 505 2.47 10.73 38.35
N GLN A 506 3.66 10.20 38.67
CA GLN A 506 4.83 11.00 39.01
C GLN A 506 5.76 11.22 37.81
N SER A 507 6.28 12.44 37.68
CA SER A 507 7.29 12.78 36.67
C SER A 507 8.68 12.21 37.04
N PRO A 508 9.53 11.85 36.07
CA PRO A 508 9.24 11.76 34.65
C PRO A 508 8.49 10.46 34.39
N PHE A 509 7.28 10.57 33.83
CA PHE A 509 6.64 9.44 33.18
C PHE A 509 6.64 9.69 31.66
N PRO A 510 7.75 9.41 30.95
CA PRO A 510 7.84 9.58 29.53
C PRO A 510 7.63 8.21 28.89
N LEU A 511 6.38 7.75 28.78
CA LEU A 511 6.13 6.77 27.73
C LEU A 511 6.16 7.56 26.42
N ALA A 512 7.30 7.52 25.74
CA ALA A 512 7.54 8.22 24.46
C ALA A 512 6.58 7.77 23.33
N THR A 513 5.66 6.83 23.62
CA THR A 513 4.79 6.12 22.70
C THR A 513 3.30 6.45 22.81
N TRP A 514 2.93 7.45 23.62
CA TRP A 514 1.52 7.87 23.82
C TRP A 514 0.80 8.29 22.53
#